data_AF-A0A7X7MQT2-F1
#
_entry.id   AF-A0A7X7MQT2-F1
#
_cell.length_a   1.000
_cell.length_b   1.000
_cell.length_c   1.000
_cell.angle_alpha   90.00
_cell.angle_beta   90.00
_cell.angle_gamma   90.00
#
_symmetry.space_group_name_H-M   'P 1'
#
loop_
_entity.id
_entity.type
_entity.pdbx_description
1 polymer ?
#
loop_
_entity_poly.entity_id
_entity_poly.type
_entity_poly.pdbx_seq_one_letter_code
_entity_poly.pdbx_strand_id
1 'polypeptide(L)'
;MANLSIAYCRQLARARRAKGLTQSALAEAAGCKQSALSMLEAGHAAKVSQETVEKIAVLLDVPLETSAATAHALPSGPSAVNAHAYCPHADCFSNVPYVVDGELLFWPRAQADSHAAAAHCAVCGELLERRCPHCGAAVTTAGACCPACGGARIPNTLPPETDCESWAAQRRRAIAEWRSLIL
;
A
#
# COMPACT_ATOMS: atom_id res chain seq x y z
N MET A 1 -24.90 8.39 -5.40
CA MET A 1 -23.64 7.87 -4.83
C MET A 1 -23.36 6.55 -5.51
N ALA A 2 -22.15 6.35 -6.03
CA ALA A 2 -21.80 5.13 -6.75
C ALA A 2 -21.55 4.00 -5.75
N ASN A 3 -22.37 2.94 -5.77
CA ASN A 3 -22.14 1.72 -5.00
C ASN A 3 -21.41 0.74 -5.92
N LEU A 4 -20.09 0.87 -6.00
CA LEU A 4 -19.24 0.05 -6.86
C LEU A 4 -18.55 -1.02 -6.05
N SER A 5 -18.36 -2.20 -6.62
CA SER A 5 -17.56 -3.22 -5.98
C SER A 5 -16.08 -2.80 -5.95
N ILE A 6 -15.36 -3.25 -4.92
CA ILE A 6 -13.90 -3.07 -4.84
C ILE A 6 -13.21 -3.75 -6.03
N ALA A 7 -13.80 -4.85 -6.55
CA ALA A 7 -13.32 -5.53 -7.73
C ALA A 7 -13.37 -4.63 -8.97
N TYR A 8 -14.47 -3.90 -9.16
CA TYR A 8 -14.63 -2.96 -10.26
C TYR A 8 -13.68 -1.76 -10.15
N CYS A 9 -13.54 -1.19 -8.95
CA CYS A 9 -12.56 -0.12 -8.69
C CYS A 9 -11.13 -0.54 -9.08
N ARG A 10 -10.77 -1.79 -8.79
CA ARG A 10 -9.48 -2.38 -9.18
C ARG A 10 -9.38 -2.63 -10.69
N GLN A 11 -10.48 -3.00 -11.36
CA GLN A 11 -10.54 -3.17 -12.80
C GLN A 11 -10.23 -1.85 -13.51
N LEU A 12 -10.85 -0.74 -13.08
CA LEU A 12 -10.55 0.60 -13.60
C LEU A 12 -9.05 0.94 -13.42
N ALA A 13 -8.50 0.70 -12.23
CA ALA A 13 -7.08 0.96 -11.96
C ALA A 13 -6.13 0.14 -12.85
N ARG A 14 -6.50 -1.11 -13.20
CA ARG A 14 -5.72 -1.95 -14.12
C ARG A 14 -5.83 -1.44 -15.57
N ALA A 15 -7.05 -1.13 -16.02
CA ALA A 15 -7.29 -0.61 -17.37
C ALA A 15 -6.55 0.71 -17.61
N ARG A 16 -6.52 1.62 -16.63
CA ARG A 16 -5.72 2.84 -16.69
C ARG A 16 -4.24 2.55 -16.91
N ARG A 17 -3.65 1.66 -16.10
CA ARG A 17 -2.23 1.31 -16.19
C ARG A 17 -1.90 0.62 -17.53
N ALA A 18 -2.79 -0.24 -18.02
CA ALA A 18 -2.63 -0.89 -19.32
C ALA A 18 -2.61 0.11 -20.49
N LYS A 19 -3.35 1.23 -20.36
CA LYS A 19 -3.32 2.36 -21.31
C LYS A 19 -2.15 3.33 -21.07
N GLY A 20 -1.26 3.07 -20.12
CA GLY A 20 -0.11 3.93 -19.82
C GLY A 20 -0.46 5.30 -19.22
N LEU A 21 -1.70 5.48 -18.75
CA LEU A 21 -2.17 6.76 -18.21
C LEU A 21 -1.78 6.92 -16.74
N THR A 22 -1.33 8.10 -16.34
CA THR A 22 -1.18 8.46 -14.92
C THR A 22 -2.55 8.79 -14.30
N GLN A 23 -2.63 8.81 -12.97
CA GLN A 23 -3.87 9.22 -12.29
C GLN A 23 -4.21 10.69 -12.59
N SER A 24 -3.21 11.57 -12.62
CA SER A 24 -3.43 12.98 -12.97
C SER A 24 -3.97 13.14 -14.39
N ALA A 25 -3.39 12.45 -15.38
CA ALA A 25 -3.83 12.51 -16.76
C ALA A 25 -5.27 12.00 -16.95
N LEU A 26 -5.61 10.88 -16.29
CA LEU A 26 -6.99 10.36 -16.35
C LEU A 26 -7.98 11.27 -15.61
N ALA A 27 -7.58 11.83 -14.46
CA ALA A 27 -8.44 12.73 -13.70
C ALA A 27 -8.72 14.03 -14.48
N GLU A 28 -7.71 14.58 -15.15
CA GLU A 28 -7.87 15.72 -16.04
C GLU A 28 -8.83 15.40 -17.20
N ALA A 29 -8.63 14.27 -17.87
CA ALA A 29 -9.51 13.81 -18.95
C ALA A 29 -10.96 13.55 -18.49
N ALA A 30 -11.14 13.08 -17.25
CA ALA A 30 -12.45 12.84 -16.65
C ALA A 30 -13.08 14.09 -16.01
N GLY A 31 -12.36 15.22 -15.99
CA GLY A 31 -12.81 16.47 -15.35
C GLY A 31 -12.96 16.35 -13.82
N CYS A 32 -12.12 15.55 -13.16
CA CYS A 32 -12.16 15.36 -11.71
C CYS A 32 -10.79 15.60 -11.04
N LYS A 33 -10.78 15.67 -9.71
CA LYS A 33 -9.53 15.80 -8.94
C LYS A 33 -8.78 14.47 -8.93
N GLN A 34 -7.45 14.50 -9.02
CA GLN A 34 -6.62 13.29 -8.88
C GLN A 34 -6.89 12.56 -7.56
N SER A 35 -7.14 13.28 -6.47
CA SER A 35 -7.51 12.68 -5.18
C SER A 35 -8.83 11.89 -5.22
N ALA A 36 -9.80 12.33 -6.02
CA ALA A 36 -11.05 11.59 -6.24
C ALA A 36 -10.79 10.28 -6.99
N LEU A 37 -9.92 10.31 -8.00
CA LEU A 37 -9.50 9.11 -8.72
C LEU A 37 -8.69 8.15 -7.83
N SER A 38 -7.81 8.67 -6.98
CA SER A 38 -7.06 7.87 -6.01
C SER A 38 -8.00 7.16 -5.02
N MET A 39 -8.98 7.87 -4.46
CA MET A 39 -10.01 7.29 -3.59
C MET A 39 -10.85 6.23 -4.32
N LEU A 40 -11.22 6.48 -5.58
CA LEU A 40 -11.95 5.51 -6.41
C LEU A 40 -11.14 4.23 -6.57
N GLU A 41 -9.87 4.33 -7.02
CA GLU A 41 -9.00 3.16 -7.23
C GLU A 41 -8.70 2.37 -5.94
N ALA A 42 -8.73 3.05 -4.79
CA ALA A 42 -8.59 2.44 -3.47
C ALA A 42 -9.87 1.74 -2.96
N GLY A 43 -11.00 1.85 -3.68
CA GLY A 43 -12.29 1.26 -3.30
C GLY A 43 -13.18 2.17 -2.45
N HIS A 44 -12.82 3.44 -2.28
CA HIS A 44 -13.62 4.44 -1.58
C HIS A 44 -14.54 5.22 -2.53
N ALA A 45 -15.27 4.50 -3.38
CA ALA A 45 -16.12 5.05 -4.44
C ALA A 45 -17.32 5.89 -3.94
N ALA A 46 -17.71 5.73 -2.67
CA ALA A 46 -18.85 6.43 -2.07
C ALA A 46 -18.72 7.97 -2.11
N LYS A 47 -17.49 8.49 -2.19
CA LYS A 47 -17.19 9.93 -2.26
C LYS A 47 -17.03 10.47 -3.69
N VAL A 48 -17.22 9.63 -4.71
CA VAL A 48 -17.10 10.01 -6.12
C VAL A 48 -18.49 10.01 -6.76
N SER A 49 -18.76 11.02 -7.59
CA SER A 49 -20.04 11.12 -8.28
C SER A 49 -20.19 9.99 -9.30
N GLN A 50 -21.42 9.50 -9.48
CA GLN A 50 -21.72 8.46 -10.47
C GLN A 50 -21.33 8.92 -11.88
N GLU A 51 -21.59 10.19 -12.21
CA GLU A 51 -21.21 10.79 -13.50
C GLU A 51 -19.68 10.75 -13.73
N THR A 52 -18.88 11.00 -12.69
CA THR A 52 -17.42 10.90 -12.79
C THR A 52 -16.97 9.46 -13.05
N VAL A 53 -17.59 8.48 -12.38
CA VAL A 53 -17.29 7.06 -12.59
C VAL A 53 -17.62 6.66 -14.02
N GLU A 54 -18.74 7.12 -14.56
CA GLU A 54 -19.16 6.83 -15.93
C GLU A 54 -18.18 7.38 -16.96
N LYS A 55 -17.75 8.64 -16.81
CA LYS A 55 -16.71 9.23 -17.66
C LYS A 55 -15.41 8.44 -17.61
N ILE A 56 -14.99 8.02 -16.42
CA ILE A 56 -13.77 7.21 -16.24
C ILE A 56 -13.90 5.86 -16.94
N ALA A 57 -15.04 5.18 -16.77
CA ALA A 57 -15.31 3.88 -17.39
C ALA A 57 -15.27 3.96 -18.92
N VAL A 58 -15.87 5.01 -19.51
CA VAL A 58 -15.82 5.29 -20.95
C VAL A 58 -14.39 5.54 -21.43
N LEU A 59 -13.63 6.41 -20.75
CA LEU A 59 -12.23 6.70 -21.12
C LEU A 59 -11.34 5.45 -21.06
N LEU A 60 -11.64 4.57 -20.11
CA LEU A 60 -10.89 3.33 -19.91
C LEU A 60 -11.38 2.16 -20.75
N ASP A 61 -12.50 2.30 -21.47
CA ASP A 61 -13.15 1.23 -22.22
C ASP A 61 -13.49 0.01 -21.34
N VAL A 62 -14.01 0.32 -20.13
CA VAL A 62 -14.44 -0.67 -19.15
C VAL A 62 -15.97 -0.61 -19.06
N PRO A 63 -16.70 -1.71 -19.29
CA PRO A 63 -18.15 -1.73 -19.14
C PRO A 63 -18.60 -1.27 -17.75
N LEU A 64 -19.70 -0.54 -17.65
CA LEU A 64 -20.25 -0.13 -16.35
C LEU A 64 -20.73 -1.35 -15.56
N GLU A 65 -20.39 -1.40 -14.27
CA GLU A 65 -20.90 -2.43 -13.38
C GLU A 65 -22.40 -2.16 -13.12
N THR A 66 -23.26 -3.04 -13.62
CA THR A 66 -24.66 -3.10 -13.18
C THR A 66 -24.68 -3.83 -11.85
N SER A 67 -24.94 -3.11 -10.77
CA SER A 67 -24.93 -3.61 -9.39
C SER A 67 -25.89 -4.81 -9.20
N ALA A 68 -25.39 -6.02 -9.40
CA ALA A 68 -25.94 -7.24 -8.83
C ALA A 68 -25.01 -7.67 -7.68
N ALA A 69 -25.50 -7.52 -6.46
CA ALA A 69 -24.80 -7.89 -5.24
C ALA A 69 -24.19 -9.28 -5.36
N THR A 70 -22.88 -9.39 -5.21
CA THR A 70 -22.21 -10.68 -5.05
C THR A 70 -21.29 -10.66 -3.85
N ALA A 71 -21.63 -11.50 -2.89
CA ALA A 71 -20.89 -11.77 -1.67
C ALA A 71 -19.46 -12.24 -1.98
N HIS A 72 -18.50 -11.76 -1.19
CA HIS A 72 -17.11 -12.19 -1.23
C HIS A 72 -16.99 -13.68 -0.88
N ALA A 73 -16.56 -14.49 -1.85
CA ALA A 73 -15.91 -15.75 -1.56
C ALA A 73 -14.41 -15.48 -1.31
N LEU A 74 -13.95 -15.80 -0.10
CA LEU A 74 -12.53 -15.88 0.23
C LEU A 74 -11.93 -17.12 -0.46
N PRO A 75 -10.77 -17.05 -1.13
CA PRO A 75 -10.01 -18.24 -1.45
C PRO A 75 -9.22 -18.70 -0.23
N SER A 76 -9.50 -19.93 0.19
CA SER A 76 -8.73 -20.76 1.10
C SER A 76 -7.69 -21.57 0.32
N GLY A 77 -6.44 -21.64 0.80
CA GLY A 77 -5.44 -22.62 0.35
C GLY A 77 -4.00 -22.07 0.26
N PRO A 78 -2.99 -22.79 0.80
CA PRO A 78 -1.61 -22.30 0.84
C PRO A 78 -0.92 -22.58 -0.49
N SER A 79 -0.50 -21.52 -1.18
CA SER A 79 0.55 -21.62 -2.19
C SER A 79 1.77 -20.91 -1.63
N ALA A 80 2.79 -21.70 -1.28
CA ALA A 80 4.08 -21.24 -0.81
C ALA A 80 4.79 -20.48 -1.95
N VAL A 81 4.49 -19.19 -2.06
CA VAL A 81 5.20 -18.27 -2.95
C VAL A 81 5.82 -17.21 -2.07
N ASN A 82 7.12 -17.41 -1.75
CA ASN A 82 8.05 -16.41 -1.20
C ASN A 82 7.39 -15.25 -0.45
N ALA A 83 6.73 -15.56 0.68
CA ALA A 83 6.09 -14.55 1.49
C ALA A 83 7.19 -13.75 2.20
N HIS A 84 7.49 -12.57 1.66
CA HIS A 84 8.36 -11.61 2.33
C HIS A 84 7.76 -11.28 3.70
N ALA A 85 8.61 -11.30 4.72
CA ALA A 85 8.24 -10.91 6.06
C ALA A 85 8.91 -9.58 6.42
N TYR A 86 8.23 -8.78 7.23
CA TYR A 86 8.76 -7.50 7.70
C TYR A 86 8.43 -7.27 9.18
N CYS A 87 9.24 -6.45 9.85
CA CYS A 87 8.97 -6.08 11.24
C CYS A 87 7.93 -4.96 11.29
N PRO A 88 6.80 -5.12 12.00
CA PRO A 88 5.76 -4.09 12.07
C PRO A 88 6.12 -2.92 13.00
N HIS A 89 7.16 -3.06 13.82
CA HIS A 89 7.56 -2.05 14.78
C HIS A 89 8.28 -0.88 14.09
N ALA A 90 7.63 0.29 14.01
CA ALA A 90 8.14 1.49 13.32
C ALA A 90 9.53 1.93 13.79
N ASP A 91 9.81 1.82 15.10
CA ASP A 91 11.10 2.19 15.66
C ASP A 91 12.17 1.09 15.51
N CYS A 92 11.86 -0.08 14.95
CA CYS A 92 12.88 -1.10 14.75
C CYS A 92 13.95 -0.65 13.73
N PHE A 93 15.24 -0.89 14.01
CA PHE A 93 16.34 -0.51 13.10
C PHE A 93 16.36 -1.32 11.80
N SER A 94 15.49 -2.34 11.69
CA SER A 94 15.19 -3.03 10.43
C SER A 94 14.35 -2.18 9.46
N ASN A 95 13.71 -1.11 9.95
CA ASN A 95 12.81 -0.25 9.19
C ASN A 95 13.46 1.12 8.97
N VAL A 96 13.79 1.44 7.72
CA VAL A 96 14.46 2.71 7.37
C VAL A 96 13.42 3.78 7.07
N PRO A 97 13.30 4.85 7.87
CA PRO A 97 12.31 5.88 7.61
C PRO A 97 12.73 6.85 6.51
N TYR A 98 11.76 7.33 5.74
CA TYR A 98 11.90 8.38 4.75
C TYR A 98 10.58 9.14 4.58
N VAL A 99 10.67 10.38 4.10
CA VAL A 99 9.50 11.25 3.94
C VAL A 99 9.18 11.42 2.47
N VAL A 100 7.89 11.39 2.12
CA VAL A 100 7.37 11.69 0.78
C VAL A 100 6.19 12.62 0.95
N ASP A 101 6.27 13.82 0.36
CA ASP A 101 5.20 14.83 0.44
C ASP A 101 4.78 15.15 1.89
N GLY A 102 5.74 15.20 2.81
CA GLY A 102 5.50 15.42 4.24
C GLY A 102 5.01 14.18 5.01
N GLU A 103 4.71 13.07 4.34
CA GLU A 103 4.28 11.83 4.98
C GLU A 103 5.48 10.92 5.31
N LEU A 104 5.53 10.45 6.56
CA LEU A 104 6.54 9.49 7.00
C LEU A 104 6.20 8.07 6.56
N LEU A 105 7.10 7.46 5.81
CA LEU A 105 7.05 6.06 5.38
C LEU A 105 8.27 5.31 5.89
N PHE A 106 8.13 3.98 5.99
CA PHE A 106 9.19 3.10 6.43
C PHE A 106 9.49 2.07 5.36
N TRP A 107 10.75 1.97 4.96
CA TRP A 107 11.25 0.91 4.09
C TRP A 107 11.69 -0.29 4.94
N PRO A 108 10.91 -1.38 5.01
CA PRO A 108 11.31 -2.55 5.76
C PRO A 108 12.47 -3.27 5.08
N ARG A 109 13.49 -3.66 5.85
CA ARG A 109 14.47 -4.64 5.41
C ARG A 109 13.78 -5.99 5.27
N ALA A 110 13.81 -6.56 4.07
CA ALA A 110 13.35 -7.93 3.85
C ALA A 110 14.12 -8.88 4.76
N GLN A 111 13.39 -9.62 5.60
CA GLN A 111 13.96 -10.70 6.41
C GLN A 111 13.88 -11.97 5.56
N ALA A 112 14.92 -12.25 4.76
CA ALA A 112 14.99 -13.43 3.90
C ALA A 112 15.63 -14.62 4.64
N ASP A 113 15.02 -15.78 4.44
CA ASP A 113 15.30 -17.07 5.05
C ASP A 113 16.73 -17.59 4.76
N SER A 114 17.48 -17.94 5.81
CA SER A 114 18.38 -19.11 5.77
C SER A 114 17.77 -20.34 6.45
N HIS A 115 16.62 -20.18 7.12
CA HIS A 115 15.77 -21.26 7.58
C HIS A 115 14.33 -20.83 7.37
N ALA A 116 13.58 -21.61 6.60
CA ALA A 116 12.17 -21.37 6.36
C ALA A 116 11.46 -21.01 7.68
N ALA A 117 10.88 -19.81 7.76
CA ALA A 117 10.06 -19.32 8.86
C ALA A 117 10.79 -18.71 10.07
N ALA A 118 11.68 -17.74 9.88
CA ALA A 118 11.91 -16.76 10.95
C ALA A 118 10.54 -16.14 11.35
N ALA A 119 10.07 -16.46 12.55
CA ALA A 119 8.83 -15.93 13.12
C ALA A 119 9.07 -14.55 13.74
N HIS A 120 10.31 -14.28 14.16
CA HIS A 120 10.71 -13.09 14.89
C HIS A 120 11.75 -12.27 14.13
N CYS A 121 11.74 -10.96 14.34
CA CYS A 121 12.67 -10.02 13.76
C CYS A 121 14.08 -10.24 14.34
N ALA A 122 15.09 -10.41 13.49
CA ALA A 122 16.47 -10.58 13.91
C ALA A 122 17.08 -9.34 14.59
N VAL A 123 16.39 -8.19 14.54
CA VAL A 123 16.86 -6.92 15.10
C VAL A 123 16.26 -6.64 16.48
N CYS A 124 14.95 -6.84 16.65
CA CYS A 124 14.24 -6.46 17.88
C CYS A 124 13.44 -7.61 18.53
N GLY A 125 13.39 -8.79 17.91
CA GLY A 125 12.64 -9.94 18.42
C GLY A 125 11.13 -9.91 18.15
N GLU A 126 10.58 -8.83 17.59
CA GLU A 126 9.14 -8.71 17.29
C GLU A 126 8.64 -9.75 16.28
N LEU A 127 7.38 -10.18 16.39
CA LEU A 127 6.75 -11.07 15.41
C LEU A 127 6.70 -10.43 14.02
N LEU A 128 7.12 -11.19 13.00
CA LEU A 128 7.17 -10.70 11.63
C LEU A 128 5.81 -10.79 10.94
N GLU A 129 5.44 -9.71 10.27
CA GLU A 129 4.23 -9.62 9.47
C GLU A 129 4.45 -10.11 8.04
N ARG A 130 3.45 -10.83 7.53
CA ARG A 130 3.44 -11.39 6.16
C ARG A 130 2.24 -10.94 5.35
N ARG A 131 1.40 -10.09 5.94
CA ARG A 131 0.19 -9.55 5.33
C ARG A 131 0.16 -8.05 5.48
N CYS A 132 -0.50 -7.39 4.55
CA CYS A 132 -0.75 -5.96 4.63
C CYS A 132 -1.75 -5.67 5.77
N PRO A 133 -1.47 -4.70 6.67
CA PRO A 133 -2.35 -4.38 7.80
C PRO A 133 -3.65 -3.71 7.35
N HIS A 134 -3.69 -3.17 6.12
CA HIS A 134 -4.87 -2.48 5.60
C HIS A 134 -5.82 -3.38 4.80
N CYS A 135 -5.30 -4.37 4.07
CA CYS A 135 -6.12 -5.17 3.15
C CYS A 135 -5.93 -6.69 3.28
N GLY A 136 -5.03 -7.16 4.14
CA GLY A 136 -4.76 -8.58 4.37
C GLY A 136 -4.03 -9.32 3.22
N ALA A 137 -3.72 -8.62 2.13
CA ALA A 137 -2.97 -9.17 1.00
C ALA A 137 -1.60 -9.67 1.47
N ALA A 138 -1.17 -10.82 0.95
CA ALA A 138 0.16 -11.36 1.24
C ALA A 138 1.25 -10.39 0.78
N VAL A 139 2.32 -10.27 1.57
CA VAL A 139 3.48 -9.46 1.21
C VAL A 139 4.38 -10.28 0.30
N THR A 140 4.31 -9.98 -0.99
CA THR A 140 5.06 -10.69 -2.04
C THR A 140 6.19 -9.89 -2.64
N THR A 141 6.34 -8.62 -2.26
CA THR A 141 7.37 -7.71 -2.77
C THR A 141 8.06 -6.99 -1.64
N ALA A 142 9.27 -6.46 -1.86
CA ALA A 142 9.86 -5.44 -1.00
C ALA A 142 9.18 -4.08 -1.20
N GLY A 143 9.40 -3.14 -0.27
CA GLY A 143 8.92 -1.76 -0.35
C GLY A 143 8.10 -1.32 0.85
N ALA A 144 7.88 -0.01 0.98
CA ALA A 144 7.16 0.56 2.12
C ALA A 144 5.64 0.39 2.03
N CYS A 145 5.08 0.32 0.82
CA CYS A 145 3.64 0.28 0.60
C CYS A 145 3.19 -1.09 0.06
N CYS A 146 1.92 -1.41 0.30
CA CYS A 146 1.28 -2.58 -0.29
C CYS A 146 1.00 -2.34 -1.79
N PRO A 147 1.44 -3.21 -2.70
CA PRO A 147 1.12 -3.05 -4.12
C PRO A 147 -0.37 -3.28 -4.43
N ALA A 148 -1.11 -3.93 -3.51
CA ALA A 148 -2.53 -4.23 -3.69
C ALA A 148 -3.46 -3.07 -3.28
N CYS A 149 -3.16 -2.36 -2.18
CA CYS A 149 -4.02 -1.28 -1.67
C CYS A 149 -3.33 0.08 -1.51
N GLY A 150 -2.01 0.18 -1.71
CA GLY A 150 -1.24 1.42 -1.53
C GLY A 150 -0.93 1.80 -0.08
N GLY A 151 -1.61 1.19 0.91
CA GLY A 151 -1.37 1.48 2.32
C GLY A 151 0.06 1.15 2.77
N ALA A 152 0.59 1.96 3.70
CA ALA A 152 1.88 1.74 4.32
C ALA A 152 1.91 0.39 5.05
N ARG A 153 3.00 -0.34 4.95
CA ARG A 153 3.15 -1.62 5.65
C ARG A 153 3.35 -1.43 7.14
N ILE A 154 4.03 -0.36 7.49
CA ILE A 154 4.36 0.01 8.87
C ILE A 154 3.64 1.34 9.14
N PRO A 155 2.64 1.35 10.03
CA PRO A 155 1.96 2.57 10.42
C PRO A 155 2.92 3.59 11.04
N ASN A 156 2.72 4.86 10.74
CA ASN A 156 3.34 5.93 11.50
C ASN A 156 2.68 6.04 12.88
N THR A 157 3.46 5.84 13.94
CA THR A 157 3.00 5.93 15.34
C THR A 157 3.50 7.19 16.03
N LEU A 158 4.19 8.09 15.31
CA LEU A 158 4.71 9.34 15.90
C LEU A 158 3.57 10.34 16.16
N PRO A 159 3.73 11.19 17.19
CA PRO A 159 2.80 12.29 17.43
C PRO A 159 2.65 13.20 16.20
N PRO A 160 1.42 13.69 15.88
CA PRO A 160 1.18 14.53 14.70
C PRO A 160 2.03 15.80 14.60
N GLU A 161 2.45 16.35 15.74
CA GLU A 161 3.31 17.53 15.85
C GLU A 161 4.79 17.26 15.53
N THR A 162 5.16 16.00 15.27
CA THR A 162 6.55 15.61 15.00
C THR A 162 6.99 16.13 13.64
N ASP A 163 8.12 16.84 13.61
CA ASP A 163 8.84 17.12 12.37
C ASP A 163 9.39 15.81 11.78
N CYS A 164 8.64 15.25 10.84
CA CYS A 164 8.92 13.95 10.24
C CYS A 164 10.25 13.95 9.48
N GLU A 165 10.67 15.06 8.88
CA GLU A 165 11.92 15.15 8.13
C GLU A 165 13.13 15.10 9.07
N SER A 166 13.12 15.96 10.08
CA SER A 166 14.18 15.99 11.09
C SER A 166 14.27 14.67 11.84
N TRP A 167 13.12 14.09 12.22
CA TRP A 167 13.06 12.80 12.89
C TRP A 167 13.61 11.68 12.00
N ALA A 168 13.17 11.60 10.74
CA ALA A 168 13.63 10.55 9.83
C ALA A 168 15.13 10.67 9.55
N ALA A 169 15.66 11.89 9.40
CA ALA A 169 17.09 12.14 9.22
C ALA A 169 17.90 11.70 10.46
N GLN A 170 17.46 12.06 11.67
CA GLN A 170 18.09 11.60 12.90
C GLN A 170 18.04 10.07 13.01
N ARG A 171 16.89 9.47 12.69
CA ARG A 171 16.70 8.03 12.79
C ARG A 171 17.58 7.26 11.80
N ARG A 172 17.71 7.74 10.56
CA ARG A 172 18.63 7.16 9.56
C ARG A 172 20.09 7.21 10.04
N ARG A 173 20.53 8.29 10.69
CA ARG A 173 21.87 8.36 11.30
C ARG A 173 22.07 7.30 12.38
N ALA A 174 21.13 7.18 13.32
CA ALA A 174 21.19 6.16 14.38
C ALA A 174 21.22 4.73 13.82
N ILE A 175 20.44 4.44 12.77
CA ILE A 175 20.47 3.14 12.07
C ILE A 175 21.83 2.89 11.43
N ALA A 176 22.43 3.89 10.78
CA ALA A 176 23.75 3.76 10.16
C ALA A 176 24.83 3.50 11.20
N GLU A 177 24.81 4.22 12.31
CA GLU A 177 25.73 4.03 13.44
C GLU A 177 25.63 2.61 14.02
N TRP A 178 24.42 2.15 14.35
CA TRP A 178 24.22 0.79 14.86
C TRP A 178 24.65 -0.28 13.85
N ARG A 179 24.39 -0.09 12.55
CA ARG A 179 24.87 -1.04 11.52
C ARG A 179 26.39 -1.15 11.50
N SER A 180 27.11 -0.07 11.80
CA SER A 180 28.58 -0.09 11.89
C SER A 180 29.12 -0.88 13.08
N LEU A 181 28.28 -1.20 14.07
CA LEU A 181 28.67 -2.00 15.24
C LEU A 181 28.47 -3.52 15.03
N ILE A 182 27.69 -3.92 14.02
CA ILE A 182 27.25 -5.31 13.83
C ILE A 182 27.63 -5.90 12.47
N LEU A 183 28.24 -5.10 11.59
CA LEU A 183 28.76 -5.47 10.27
C LEU A 183 30.28 -5.28 10.27
#